data_AF-A0ABD3ELY1-F1
#
_entry.id   AF-A0ABD3ELY1-F1
#
_cell.length_a   1.000
_cell.length_b   1.000
_cell.length_c   1.000
_cell.angle_alpha   90.00
_cell.angle_beta   90.00
_cell.angle_gamma   90.00
#
_symmetry.space_group_name_H-M   'P 1'
#
loop_
_entity.id
_entity.type
_entity.pdbx_description
1 polymer ?
#
loop_
_entity_poly.entity_id
_entity_poly.type
_entity_poly.pdbx_seq_one_letter_code
_entity_poly.pdbx_strand_id
1 'polypeptide(L)'
;MYKSNFHNMKTLTLFSLIAIFTLTLLSAADSANKPPFSCDFPTTKSFGFCQTTLSIQERARDLISRLTLDEMISQLVSSSPAIPRLGIAAYEWWSV
;
A
#
# COMPACT_ATOMS: atom_id res chain seq x y z
N MET A 1 0.36 29.69 47.89
CA MET A 1 0.47 28.24 47.65
C MET A 1 -0.23 27.79 46.35
N TYR A 2 -0.14 28.56 45.25
CA TYR A 2 -0.83 28.26 43.96
C TYR A 2 0.10 28.33 42.73
N LYS A 3 1.34 28.82 42.90
CA LYS A 3 2.26 29.16 41.81
C LYS A 3 3.02 27.95 41.23
N SER A 4 3.18 26.87 42.00
CA SER A 4 3.84 25.63 41.54
C SER A 4 2.97 24.74 40.65
N ASN A 5 1.65 24.77 40.83
CA ASN A 5 0.69 23.95 40.07
C ASN A 5 0.43 24.50 38.66
N PHE A 6 0.54 25.82 38.48
CA PHE A 6 0.31 26.47 37.19
C PHE A 6 1.45 26.26 36.18
N HIS A 7 2.69 26.10 36.67
CA HIS A 7 3.83 25.81 35.81
C HIS A 7 3.75 24.36 35.28
N ASN A 8 3.51 23.38 36.17
CA ASN A 8 3.34 21.97 35.79
C ASN A 8 2.19 21.74 34.79
N MET A 9 1.07 22.46 34.92
CA MET A 9 -0.07 22.37 33.99
C MET A 9 0.30 22.80 32.56
N LYS A 10 1.07 23.89 32.42
CA LYS A 10 1.53 24.39 31.11
C LYS A 10 2.61 23.52 30.48
N THR A 11 3.48 22.97 31.32
CA THR A 11 4.50 22.02 30.88
C THR A 11 3.84 20.74 30.35
N LEU A 12 2.81 20.25 31.03
CA LEU A 12 2.05 19.05 30.62
C LEU A 12 1.28 19.26 29.30
N THR A 13 0.65 20.43 29.10
CA THR A 13 -0.05 20.74 27.85
C THR A 13 0.91 20.92 26.68
N LEU A 14 2.09 21.49 26.90
CA LEU A 14 3.13 21.62 25.86
C LEU A 14 3.66 20.25 25.42
N PHE A 15 3.90 19.33 26.36
CA PHE A 15 4.29 17.95 26.05
C PHE A 15 3.20 17.20 25.27
N SER A 16 1.93 17.40 25.62
CA SER A 16 0.81 16.80 24.90
C SER A 16 0.71 17.32 23.46
N LEU A 17 0.88 18.63 23.24
CA LEU A 17 0.85 19.22 21.89
C LEU A 17 2.04 18.77 21.03
N ILE A 18 3.23 18.67 21.61
CA ILE A 18 4.42 18.15 20.91
C ILE A 18 4.22 16.68 20.55
N ALA A 19 3.68 15.86 21.47
CA ALA A 19 3.38 14.46 21.21
C ALA A 19 2.37 14.28 20.06
N ILE A 20 1.30 15.08 20.04
CA ILE A 20 0.29 15.07 18.97
C ILE A 20 0.92 15.50 17.63
N PHE A 21 1.72 16.56 17.63
CA PHE A 21 2.42 17.04 16.43
C PHE A 21 3.38 15.99 15.87
N THR A 22 4.15 15.31 16.75
CA THR A 22 5.03 14.20 16.34
C THR A 22 4.24 13.00 15.82
N LEU A 23 3.07 12.69 16.39
CA LEU A 23 2.21 11.60 15.91
C LEU A 23 1.66 11.89 14.50
N THR A 24 1.29 13.15 14.23
CA THR A 24 0.79 13.57 12.91
C THR A 24 1.87 13.61 11.83
N LEU A 25 3.12 13.93 12.19
CA LEU A 25 4.26 13.91 11.25
C LEU A 25 4.66 12.48 10.86
N LEU A 26 4.49 11.50 11.76
CA LEU A 26 4.83 10.10 11.48
C LEU A 26 3.93 9.48 10.40
N SER A 27 2.69 9.96 10.24
CA SER A 27 1.72 9.40 9.28
C SER A 27 1.99 9.76 7.81
N ALA A 28 2.85 10.76 7.54
CA ALA A 28 3.09 11.28 6.19
C ALA A 28 4.21 10.54 5.43
N ALA A 29 4.97 9.66 6.09
CA ALA A 29 6.17 9.04 5.51
C ALA A 29 5.90 7.76 4.69
N ASP A 30 4.72 7.15 4.81
CA ASP A 30 4.48 5.78 4.29
C ASP A 30 4.16 5.71 2.79
N SER A 31 3.78 6.84 2.17
CA SER A 31 3.33 6.82 0.78
C SER A 31 4.45 6.80 -0.26
N ALA A 32 5.69 7.16 0.11
CA ALA A 32 6.81 7.25 -0.83
C ALA A 32 7.53 5.90 -1.08
N ASN A 33 7.28 4.88 -0.24
CA ASN A 33 8.01 3.61 -0.29
C ASN A 33 7.17 2.41 -0.73
N LYS A 34 5.88 2.59 -1.03
CA LYS A 34 5.06 1.47 -1.52
C LYS A 34 5.34 1.21 -3.00
N PRO A 35 5.66 -0.04 -3.39
CA PRO A 35 5.75 -0.38 -4.79
C PRO A 35 4.38 -0.13 -5.46
N PRO A 36 4.35 0.21 -6.76
CA PRO A 36 3.11 0.45 -7.46
C PRO A 36 2.22 -0.80 -7.39
N PHE A 37 1.06 -0.69 -6.72
CA PHE A 37 0.08 -1.76 -6.68
C PHE A 37 -0.94 -1.58 -7.79
N SER A 38 -1.31 -2.69 -8.43
CA SER A 38 -2.25 -2.71 -9.54
C SER A 38 -3.59 -2.08 -9.21
N CYS A 39 -4.01 -2.04 -7.94
CA CYS A 39 -5.33 -1.51 -7.55
C CYS A 39 -5.34 -0.02 -7.19
N ASP A 40 -4.18 0.64 -7.17
CA ASP A 40 -4.06 2.06 -6.87
C ASP A 40 -4.18 2.94 -8.13
N PHE A 41 -4.02 2.35 -9.32
CA PHE A 41 -4.11 3.08 -10.58
C PHE A 41 -5.56 3.26 -11.05
N PRO A 42 -5.93 4.46 -11.57
CA PRO A 42 -7.30 4.72 -12.03
C PRO A 42 -7.81 3.76 -13.12
N THR A 43 -6.93 3.26 -13.97
CA THR A 43 -7.27 2.40 -15.12
C THR A 43 -7.58 0.95 -14.74
N THR A 44 -7.08 0.49 -13.61
CA THR A 44 -7.13 -0.91 -13.17
C THR A 44 -7.91 -1.09 -11.86
N LYS A 45 -8.14 -0.02 -11.10
CA LYS A 45 -8.88 -0.02 -9.83
C LYS A 45 -10.28 -0.64 -9.92
N SER A 46 -10.94 -0.54 -11.08
CA SER A 46 -12.29 -1.10 -11.30
C SER A 46 -12.29 -2.57 -11.75
N PHE A 47 -11.13 -3.14 -12.07
CA PHE A 47 -11.03 -4.52 -12.54
C PHE A 47 -11.40 -5.52 -11.45
N GLY A 48 -11.94 -6.67 -11.84
CA GLY A 48 -12.45 -7.69 -10.91
C GLY A 48 -11.36 -8.16 -9.95
N PHE A 49 -10.12 -8.30 -10.39
CA PHE A 49 -9.01 -8.70 -9.51
C PHE A 49 -8.73 -7.70 -8.35
N CYS A 50 -9.18 -6.45 -8.46
CA CYS A 50 -9.11 -5.43 -7.42
C CYS A 50 -10.33 -5.37 -6.49
N GLN A 51 -11.40 -6.11 -6.79
CA GLN A 51 -12.61 -6.12 -5.97
C GLN A 51 -12.47 -7.11 -4.82
N THR A 52 -12.29 -6.60 -3.60
CA THR A 52 -12.11 -7.42 -2.38
C THR A 52 -13.37 -8.15 -1.93
N THR A 53 -14.53 -7.83 -2.52
CA THR A 53 -15.81 -8.52 -2.32
C THR A 53 -15.89 -9.85 -3.08
N LEU A 54 -15.04 -10.06 -4.09
CA LEU A 54 -14.97 -11.30 -4.85
C LEU A 54 -14.04 -12.31 -4.17
N SER A 55 -14.27 -13.60 -4.41
CA SER A 55 -13.37 -14.65 -3.95
C SER A 55 -12.00 -14.54 -4.62
N ILE A 56 -10.96 -15.10 -3.97
CA ILE A 56 -9.61 -15.15 -4.54
C ILE A 56 -9.61 -15.80 -5.92
N GLN A 57 -10.40 -16.86 -6.11
CA GLN A 57 -10.49 -17.58 -7.38
C GLN A 57 -11.10 -16.71 -8.49
N GLU A 58 -12.15 -15.95 -8.19
CA GLU A 58 -12.77 -15.02 -9.15
C GLU A 58 -11.80 -13.90 -9.52
N ARG A 59 -11.10 -13.35 -8.53
CA ARG A 59 -10.08 -12.31 -8.73
C ARG A 59 -8.93 -12.82 -9.59
N ALA A 60 -8.42 -14.02 -9.33
CA ALA A 60 -7.36 -14.65 -10.12
C ALA A 60 -7.82 -14.94 -11.56
N ARG A 61 -9.06 -15.42 -11.73
CA ARG A 61 -9.63 -15.67 -13.06
C ARG A 61 -9.76 -14.38 -13.87
N ASP A 62 -10.26 -13.31 -13.26
CA ASP A 62 -10.34 -11.99 -13.91
C ASP A 62 -8.95 -11.49 -14.33
N LEU A 63 -7.95 -11.60 -13.45
CA LEU A 63 -6.56 -11.25 -13.76
C LEU A 63 -6.02 -12.01 -14.98
N ILE A 64 -6.10 -13.34 -14.96
CA ILE A 64 -5.60 -14.21 -16.03
C ILE A 64 -6.32 -13.92 -17.35
N SER A 65 -7.64 -13.67 -17.31
CA SER A 65 -8.43 -13.36 -18.51
C SER A 65 -8.05 -12.05 -19.20
N ARG A 66 -7.33 -11.16 -18.50
CA ARG A 66 -6.88 -9.87 -19.03
C ARG A 66 -5.48 -9.95 -19.64
N LEU A 67 -4.75 -11.03 -19.40
CA LEU A 67 -3.42 -11.24 -19.97
C LEU A 67 -3.53 -11.60 -21.45
N THR A 68 -2.60 -11.06 -22.23
CA THR A 68 -2.27 -11.62 -23.55
C THR A 68 -1.58 -12.97 -23.36
N LEU A 69 -1.52 -13.78 -24.44
CA LEU A 69 -0.83 -15.06 -24.40
C LEU A 69 0.65 -14.89 -24.04
N ASP A 70 1.32 -13.89 -24.61
CA ASP A 70 2.74 -13.61 -24.34
C ASP A 70 2.96 -13.17 -22.89
N GLU A 71 2.11 -12.30 -22.36
CA GLU A 71 2.15 -11.91 -20.95
C GLU A 71 1.96 -13.15 -20.06
N MET A 72 0.98 -14.01 -20.34
CA MET A 72 0.73 -15.23 -19.58
C MET A 72 1.93 -16.18 -19.57
N ILE A 73 2.52 -16.43 -20.74
CA ILE A 73 3.71 -17.28 -20.88
C ILE A 73 4.89 -16.68 -20.09
N SER A 74 5.05 -15.36 -20.13
CA SER A 74 6.13 -14.68 -19.40
C SER A 74 6.06 -14.87 -17.88
N GLN A 75 4.88 -15.16 -17.33
CA GLN A 75 4.68 -15.35 -15.89
C GLN A 75 5.03 -16.76 -15.39
N LEU A 76 5.47 -17.68 -16.27
CA LEU A 76 5.77 -19.07 -15.92
C LEU A 76 7.21 -19.28 -15.39
N VAL A 77 8.02 -18.23 -15.31
CA VAL A 77 9.41 -18.27 -14.80
C VAL A 77 9.49 -17.69 -13.39
N SER A 78 10.55 -18.04 -12.64
CA SER A 78 10.75 -17.54 -11.26
C SER A 78 10.87 -16.02 -11.22
N SER A 79 11.69 -15.47 -12.11
CA SER A 79 11.85 -14.04 -12.33
C SER A 79 10.76 -13.51 -13.27
N SER A 80 9.54 -13.47 -12.76
CA SER A 80 8.38 -13.06 -13.53
C SER A 80 8.45 -11.56 -13.84
N PRO A 81 8.42 -11.15 -15.12
CA PRO A 81 8.52 -9.74 -15.49
C PRO A 81 7.23 -8.99 -15.13
N ALA A 82 7.37 -7.66 -15.03
CA ALA A 82 6.22 -6.77 -14.82
C ALA A 82 5.25 -6.81 -16.01
N ILE A 83 3.97 -6.50 -15.75
CA ILE A 83 2.95 -6.25 -16.78
C ILE A 83 2.45 -4.79 -16.60
N PRO A 84 3.12 -3.80 -17.21
CA PRO A 84 2.87 -2.38 -16.94
C PRO A 84 1.44 -1.93 -17.27
N ARG A 85 0.83 -2.48 -18.34
CA ARG A 85 -0.54 -2.15 -18.75
C ARG A 85 -1.57 -2.44 -17.66
N LEU A 86 -1.31 -3.42 -16.80
CA LEU A 86 -2.16 -3.84 -15.69
C LEU A 86 -1.64 -3.35 -14.34
N GLY A 87 -0.55 -2.58 -14.30
CA GLY A 87 0.07 -2.11 -13.07
C GLY A 87 0.62 -3.25 -12.20
N ILE A 88 1.02 -4.38 -12.81
CA ILE A 88 1.57 -5.54 -12.09
C ILE A 88 3.09 -5.39 -12.07
N ALA A 89 3.68 -5.36 -10.88
CA ALA A 89 5.13 -5.32 -10.70
C ALA A 89 5.78 -6.67 -11.03
N ALA A 90 7.09 -6.66 -11.31
CA ALA A 90 7.86 -7.90 -11.41
C ALA A 90 7.83 -8.65 -10.08
N TYR A 91 7.84 -9.98 -10.13
CA TYR A 91 7.72 -10.82 -8.95
C TYR A 91 8.68 -12.01 -9.04
N GLU A 92 9.45 -12.20 -7.97
CA GLU A 92 10.30 -13.37 -7.78
C GLU A 92 9.62 -14.33 -6.79
N TRP A 93 9.14 -15.47 -7.26
CA TRP A 93 8.45 -16.45 -6.40
C TRP A 93 9.36 -17.54 -5.85
N TRP A 94 10.57 -17.70 -6.41
CA TRP A 94 11.58 -18.58 -5.85
C TRP A 94 12.54 -17.78 -4.97
N SER A 95 12.38 -17.89 -3.66
CA SER A 95 13.38 -17.37 -2.72
C SER A 95 14.49 -18.40 -2.53
N VAL A 96 15.71 -18.04 -2.93
CA VAL A 96 16.95 -18.77 -2.58
C VAL A 96 17.49 -18.31 -1.24
#